data_AF-A0AAW0JCT5-F1
#
_entry.id   AF-A0AAW0JCT5-F1
#
_cell.length_a   1.000
_cell.length_b   1.000
_cell.length_c   1.000
_cell.angle_alpha   90.00
_cell.angle_beta   90.00
_cell.angle_gamma   90.00
#
_symmetry.space_group_name_H-M   'P 1'
#
loop_
_entity.id
_entity.type
_entity.pdbx_description
1 polymer ?
#
loop_
_entity_poly.entity_id
_entity_poly.type
_entity_poly.pdbx_seq_one_letter_code
_entity_poly.pdbx_strand_id
1 'polypeptide(L)'
;MEPFAAYPLKCSGSKVKVFAVLLSMVLCTVMLFLLQLKFLKPRINSFYSFEVKDAKGKIVSLEKFKGKASLVVNVASDCRYTDKSYLTLKELHKEFGPYHFNVLAFPCNQFGESEPMSSMEIESFARQNYGVTFPIFHKIKILGPEAEPAFRFLVGKYLPCLNVVHSFPFHYYTNMR
;
A
#
# COMPACT_ATOMS: atom_id res chain seq x y z
N MET A 1 21.67 57.63 69.73
CA MET A 1 20.92 57.36 68.48
C MET A 1 21.86 56.55 67.61
N GLU A 2 21.80 55.23 67.73
CA GLU A 2 22.58 54.28 66.92
C GLU A 2 21.77 53.94 65.66
N PRO A 3 22.37 53.93 64.46
CA PRO A 3 21.65 53.62 63.24
C PRO A 3 21.45 52.11 63.11
N PHE A 4 20.21 51.70 62.84
CA PHE A 4 19.82 50.33 62.53
C PHE A 4 20.57 49.82 61.29
N ALA A 5 21.41 48.80 61.47
CA ALA A 5 21.99 48.04 60.37
C ALA A 5 20.90 47.21 59.68
N ALA A 6 20.64 47.52 58.41
CA ALA A 6 19.75 46.74 57.56
C ALA A 6 20.45 45.46 57.07
N TYR A 7 19.89 44.31 57.40
CA TYR A 7 20.34 43.01 56.88
C TYR A 7 19.82 42.81 55.44
N PRO A 8 20.67 42.43 54.47
CA PRO A 8 20.20 42.21 53.11
C PRO A 8 19.41 40.91 53.00
N LEU A 9 18.14 41.02 52.61
CA LEU A 9 17.29 39.89 52.23
C LEU A 9 17.84 39.23 50.96
N LYS A 10 18.28 37.99 51.09
CA LYS A 10 18.83 37.18 49.99
C LYS A 10 17.67 36.66 49.12
N CYS A 11 17.44 37.28 47.96
CA CYS A 11 16.39 36.87 47.02
C CYS A 11 16.60 35.43 46.50
N SER A 12 15.71 34.53 46.91
CA SER A 12 15.62 33.14 46.46
C SER A 12 15.01 33.04 45.04
N GLY A 13 15.71 33.56 44.04
CA GLY A 13 15.27 33.57 42.63
C GLY A 13 15.90 32.48 41.75
N SER A 14 16.85 31.69 42.27
CA SER A 14 17.71 30.82 41.44
C SER A 14 17.11 29.44 41.16
N LYS A 15 16.40 28.83 42.13
CA LYS A 15 15.87 27.47 41.99
C LYS A 15 14.71 27.40 40.99
N VAL A 16 13.81 28.38 41.00
CA VAL A 16 12.66 28.46 40.09
C VAL A 16 13.11 28.60 38.63
N LYS A 17 14.16 29.40 38.37
CA LYS A 17 14.73 29.55 37.03
C LYS A 17 15.35 28.24 36.53
N VAL A 18 16.04 27.50 37.39
CA VAL A 18 16.61 26.19 37.04
C VAL A 18 15.52 25.17 36.72
N PHE A 19 14.45 25.10 37.51
CA PHE A 19 13.31 24.23 37.22
C PHE A 19 12.57 24.61 35.93
N ALA A 20 12.39 25.90 35.67
CA ALA A 20 11.76 26.38 34.44
C ALA A 20 12.60 26.03 33.19
N VAL A 21 13.94 26.15 33.29
CA VAL A 21 14.86 25.76 32.21
C VAL A 21 14.81 24.25 31.98
N LEU A 22 14.83 23.42 33.04
CA LEU A 22 14.74 21.97 32.91
C LEU A 22 13.41 21.53 32.30
N LEU A 23 12.28 22.12 32.74
CA LEU A 23 10.96 21.83 32.19
C LEU A 23 10.88 22.24 30.71
N SER A 24 11.42 23.39 30.35
CA SER A 24 11.51 23.87 28.97
C SER A 24 12.37 22.96 28.10
N MET A 25 13.51 22.49 28.60
CA MET A 25 14.38 21.55 27.89
C MET A 25 13.67 20.20 27.65
N VAL A 26 12.98 19.67 28.66
CA VAL A 26 12.20 18.43 28.52
C VAL A 26 11.10 18.59 27.48
N LEU A 27 10.31 19.67 27.55
CA LEU A 27 9.29 20.00 26.54
C LEU A 27 9.87 20.11 25.14
N CYS A 28 11.03 20.77 24.99
CA CYS A 28 11.70 20.92 23.70
C CYS A 28 12.17 19.56 23.15
N THR A 29 12.76 18.70 24.00
CA THR A 29 13.18 17.36 23.58
C THR A 29 12.02 16.45 23.20
N VAL A 30 10.88 16.52 23.92
CA VAL A 30 9.66 15.77 23.56
C VAL A 30 9.11 16.27 22.23
N MET A 31 9.04 17.58 22.01
CA MET A 31 8.59 18.15 20.73
C MET A 31 9.53 17.78 19.57
N LEU A 32 10.84 17.80 19.79
CA LEU A 32 11.82 17.35 18.81
C LEU A 32 11.67 15.85 18.53
N PHE A 33 11.47 15.01 19.55
CA PHE A 33 11.23 13.57 19.38
C PHE A 33 9.93 13.28 18.60
N LEU A 34 8.85 14.00 18.89
CA LEU A 34 7.60 13.94 18.13
C LEU A 34 7.79 14.40 16.67
N LEU A 35 8.69 15.36 16.41
CA LEU A 35 9.10 15.75 15.06
C LEU A 35 9.89 14.63 14.36
N GLN A 36 10.82 13.96 15.05
CA GLN A 36 11.58 12.82 14.50
C GLN A 36 10.65 11.65 14.11
N LEU A 37 9.58 11.40 14.87
CA LEU A 37 8.57 10.38 14.52
C LEU A 37 7.88 10.63 13.17
N LYS A 38 7.75 11.89 12.73
CA LYS A 38 7.19 12.22 11.39
C LYS A 38 8.14 11.84 10.25
N PHE A 39 9.44 11.77 10.52
CA PHE A 39 10.47 11.40 9.54
C PHE A 39 10.69 9.88 9.45
N LEU A 40 10.19 9.10 10.41
CA LEU A 40 10.20 7.62 10.36
C LEU A 40 9.18 7.02 9.39
N LYS A 41 8.55 7.83 8.53
CA LYS A 41 7.61 7.32 7.52
C LYS A 41 8.33 6.24 6.68
N PRO A 42 7.88 4.97 6.72
CA PRO A 42 8.52 3.90 5.98
C PRO A 42 8.55 4.26 4.50
N ARG A 43 9.73 4.26 3.90
CA ARG A 43 9.84 4.44 2.46
C ARG A 43 9.39 3.13 1.81
N ILE A 44 8.16 3.11 1.30
CA ILE A 44 7.65 1.99 0.50
C ILE A 44 8.46 1.95 -0.79
N ASN A 45 9.42 1.03 -0.85
CA ASN A 45 10.35 0.91 -1.96
C ASN A 45 10.00 -0.25 -2.90
N SER A 46 8.93 -1.00 -2.62
CA SER A 46 8.60 -2.22 -3.35
C SER A 46 7.09 -2.50 -3.34
N PHE A 47 6.58 -3.01 -4.45
CA PHE A 47 5.23 -3.57 -4.55
C PHE A 47 5.00 -4.71 -3.55
N TYR A 48 6.04 -5.46 -3.21
CA TYR A 48 5.93 -6.62 -2.33
C TYR A 48 5.77 -6.27 -0.84
N SER A 49 5.85 -4.99 -0.45
CA SER A 49 5.61 -4.58 0.95
C SER A 49 4.13 -4.27 1.25
N PHE A 50 3.23 -4.39 0.26
CA PHE A 50 1.81 -4.20 0.48
C PHE A 50 1.14 -5.50 0.95
N GLU A 51 0.05 -5.33 1.68
CA GLU A 51 -0.89 -6.40 2.00
C GLU A 51 -2.17 -6.17 1.20
N VAL A 52 -2.77 -7.26 0.75
CA VAL A 52 -4.03 -7.26 -0.01
C VAL A 52 -4.97 -8.30 0.56
N LYS A 53 -6.25 -8.25 0.22
CA LYS A 53 -7.20 -9.29 0.59
C LYS A 53 -7.24 -10.39 -0.47
N ASP A 54 -7.29 -11.65 -0.05
CA ASP A 54 -7.64 -12.75 -0.94
C ASP A 54 -9.13 -12.74 -1.30
N ALA A 55 -9.56 -13.64 -2.19
CA ALA A 55 -10.96 -13.75 -2.61
C ALA A 55 -11.96 -13.96 -1.45
N LYS A 56 -11.49 -14.49 -0.30
CA LYS A 56 -12.29 -14.73 0.91
C LYS A 56 -12.24 -13.56 1.90
N GLY A 57 -11.52 -12.50 1.58
CA GLY A 57 -11.38 -11.32 2.43
C GLY A 57 -10.28 -11.41 3.48
N LYS A 58 -9.49 -12.49 3.52
CA LYS A 58 -8.36 -12.61 4.45
C LYS A 58 -7.19 -11.76 3.94
N ILE A 59 -6.52 -11.06 4.85
CA ILE A 59 -5.32 -10.28 4.54
C ILE A 59 -4.16 -11.22 4.22
N VAL A 60 -3.46 -10.92 3.13
CA VAL A 60 -2.33 -11.66 2.58
C VAL A 60 -1.22 -10.68 2.23
N SER A 61 -0.03 -10.91 2.79
CA SER A 61 1.17 -10.15 2.41
C SER A 61 1.63 -10.53 1.01
N LEU A 62 1.93 -9.53 0.18
CA LEU A 62 2.52 -9.72 -1.15
C LEU A 62 3.99 -10.12 -1.09
N GLU A 63 4.63 -10.03 0.08
CA GLU A 63 6.02 -10.44 0.28
C GLU A 63 6.26 -11.90 -0.12
N LYS A 64 5.24 -12.76 0.01
CA LYS A 64 5.29 -14.17 -0.41
C LYS A 64 5.58 -14.38 -1.89
N PHE A 65 5.42 -13.35 -2.72
CA PHE A 65 5.68 -13.37 -4.15
C PHE A 65 7.02 -12.71 -4.53
N LYS A 66 7.76 -12.19 -3.55
CA LYS A 66 9.08 -11.59 -3.76
C LYS A 66 10.07 -12.65 -4.27
N GLY A 67 10.98 -12.23 -5.14
CA GLY A 67 11.93 -13.13 -5.80
C GLY A 67 11.36 -13.87 -7.02
N LYS A 68 10.10 -13.58 -7.39
CA LYS A 68 9.50 -13.98 -8.67
C LYS A 68 9.24 -12.75 -9.54
N ALA A 69 9.25 -12.94 -10.85
CA ALA A 69 8.67 -11.99 -11.78
C ALA A 69 7.14 -12.09 -11.68
N SER A 70 6.49 -11.06 -11.13
CA SER A 70 5.03 -11.02 -10.95
C SER A 70 4.36 -10.23 -12.07
N LEU A 71 3.46 -10.86 -12.82
CA LEU A 71 2.54 -10.18 -13.72
C LEU A 71 1.27 -9.80 -12.96
N VAL A 72 1.12 -8.51 -12.65
CA VAL A 72 -0.05 -7.97 -11.94
C VAL A 72 -1.09 -7.50 -12.96
N VAL A 73 -2.28 -8.07 -12.91
CA VAL A 73 -3.32 -7.84 -13.93
C VAL A 73 -4.66 -7.53 -13.29
N ASN A 74 -5.35 -6.51 -13.83
CA ASN A 74 -6.76 -6.30 -13.55
C ASN A 74 -7.59 -7.24 -14.45
N VAL A 75 -8.54 -7.96 -13.86
CA VAL A 75 -9.40 -8.91 -14.58
C VAL A 75 -10.87 -8.54 -14.41
N ALA A 76 -11.67 -9.04 -15.34
CA ALA A 76 -13.13 -8.98 -15.33
C ALA A 76 -13.66 -10.29 -15.92
N SER A 77 -14.88 -10.66 -15.54
CA SER A 77 -15.56 -11.90 -15.87
C SER A 77 -16.61 -11.66 -16.94
N ASP A 78 -17.21 -10.46 -16.98
CA ASP A 78 -18.22 -10.08 -17.97
C ASP A 78 -17.69 -9.02 -18.95
N CYS A 79 -16.69 -9.41 -19.73
CA CYS A 79 -16.06 -8.60 -20.76
C CYS A 79 -15.88 -9.43 -22.03
N ARG A 80 -16.02 -8.83 -23.21
CA ARG A 80 -15.74 -9.51 -24.50
C ARG A 80 -14.32 -10.07 -24.64
N TYR A 81 -13.40 -9.67 -23.76
CA TYR A 81 -12.02 -10.14 -23.72
C TYR A 81 -11.73 -11.15 -22.61
N THR A 82 -12.71 -11.48 -21.76
CA THR A 82 -12.55 -12.38 -20.61
C THR A 82 -11.92 -13.69 -21.05
N ASP A 83 -12.52 -14.37 -22.02
CA ASP A 83 -12.07 -15.70 -22.48
C ASP A 83 -10.61 -15.66 -22.93
N LYS A 84 -10.29 -14.77 -23.87
CA LYS A 84 -8.93 -14.62 -24.41
C LYS A 84 -7.93 -14.28 -23.31
N SER A 85 -8.31 -13.42 -22.37
CA SER A 85 -7.42 -12.96 -21.29
C SER A 85 -7.10 -14.11 -20.33
N TYR A 86 -8.12 -14.82 -19.82
CA TYR A 86 -7.89 -15.93 -18.88
C TYR A 86 -7.12 -17.08 -19.52
N LEU A 87 -7.41 -17.43 -20.78
CA LEU A 87 -6.66 -18.47 -21.50
C LEU A 87 -5.18 -18.09 -21.67
N THR A 88 -4.90 -16.86 -22.11
CA THR A 88 -3.51 -16.38 -22.27
C THR A 88 -2.77 -16.34 -20.92
N LEU A 89 -3.41 -15.84 -19.86
CA LEU A 89 -2.81 -15.78 -18.53
C LEU A 89 -2.54 -17.18 -17.96
N LYS A 90 -3.44 -18.15 -18.21
CA LYS A 90 -3.26 -19.55 -17.84
C LYS A 90 -2.04 -20.14 -18.53
N GLU A 91 -1.90 -19.94 -19.83
CA GLU A 91 -0.77 -20.43 -20.62
C GLU A 91 0.55 -19.84 -20.11
N LEU A 92 0.63 -18.51 -19.96
CA LEU A 92 1.81 -17.84 -19.41
C LEU A 92 2.17 -18.36 -18.01
N HIS A 93 1.18 -18.51 -17.14
CA HIS A 93 1.44 -19.01 -15.78
C HIS A 93 1.92 -20.46 -15.79
N LYS A 94 1.38 -21.30 -16.68
CA LYS A 94 1.79 -22.71 -16.84
C LYS A 94 3.20 -22.81 -17.41
N GLU A 95 3.52 -22.03 -18.43
CA GLU A 95 4.80 -22.07 -19.14
C GLU A 95 5.94 -21.49 -18.29
N PHE A 96 5.72 -20.31 -17.71
CA PHE A 96 6.77 -19.59 -16.98
C PHE A 96 6.77 -19.84 -15.47
N GLY A 97 5.69 -20.40 -14.91
CA GLY A 97 5.56 -20.67 -13.47
C GLY A 97 6.77 -21.41 -12.84
N PRO A 98 7.31 -22.46 -13.47
CA PRO A 98 8.53 -23.13 -13.00
C PRO A 98 9.78 -22.26 -13.00
N TYR A 99 9.81 -21.18 -13.80
CA TYR A 99 10.94 -20.27 -13.99
C TYR A 99 10.80 -18.98 -13.17
N HIS A 100 10.35 -19.10 -11.91
CA HIS A 100 10.18 -17.96 -10.99
C HIS A 100 9.22 -16.87 -11.52
N PHE A 101 8.11 -17.26 -12.15
CA PHE A 101 7.07 -16.33 -12.59
C PHE A 101 5.72 -16.62 -11.92
N ASN A 102 4.89 -15.60 -11.76
CA ASN A 102 3.54 -15.73 -11.24
C ASN A 102 2.60 -14.65 -11.79
N VAL A 103 1.35 -15.03 -12.02
CA VAL A 103 0.27 -14.07 -12.30
C VAL A 103 -0.40 -13.71 -10.99
N LEU A 104 -0.69 -12.44 -10.77
CA LEU A 104 -1.44 -11.91 -9.63
C LEU A 104 -2.68 -11.18 -10.18
N ALA A 105 -3.85 -11.81 -10.09
CA ALA A 105 -5.06 -11.30 -10.72
C ALA A 105 -5.96 -10.57 -9.71
N PHE A 106 -6.31 -9.33 -10.04
CA PHE A 106 -7.11 -8.45 -9.20
C PHE A 106 -8.40 -8.05 -9.94
N PRO A 107 -9.56 -8.60 -9.56
CA PRO A 107 -10.82 -8.23 -10.17
C PRO A 107 -11.14 -6.74 -9.99
N CYS A 108 -11.73 -6.08 -11.00
CA CYS A 108 -12.10 -4.68 -10.92
C CYS A 108 -13.37 -4.35 -11.72
N ASN A 109 -14.31 -3.64 -11.08
CA ASN A 109 -15.61 -3.29 -11.68
C ASN A 109 -15.67 -1.86 -12.27
N GLN A 110 -14.55 -1.13 -12.33
CA GLN A 110 -14.57 0.29 -12.71
C GLN A 110 -14.59 0.54 -14.23
N PHE A 111 -14.63 -0.52 -15.05
CA PHE A 111 -14.59 -0.45 -16.50
C PHE A 111 -15.88 -1.03 -17.09
N GLY A 112 -16.90 -0.19 -17.23
CA GLY A 112 -18.19 -0.61 -17.83
C GLY A 112 -18.96 -1.64 -17.01
N GLU A 113 -18.75 -1.70 -15.68
CA GLU A 113 -19.40 -2.63 -14.76
C GLU A 113 -19.25 -4.12 -15.12
N SER A 114 -18.17 -4.47 -15.83
CA SER A 114 -17.85 -5.82 -16.30
C SER A 114 -17.46 -6.85 -15.21
N GLU A 115 -17.55 -6.49 -13.92
CA GLU A 115 -17.25 -7.39 -12.80
C GLU A 115 -18.30 -7.29 -11.66
N PRO A 116 -19.56 -7.67 -11.93
CA PRO A 116 -20.66 -7.53 -10.98
C PRO A 116 -20.55 -8.53 -9.81
N MET A 117 -20.00 -9.72 -10.07
CA MET A 117 -19.89 -10.83 -9.11
C MET A 117 -19.08 -10.48 -7.84
N SER A 118 -19.28 -11.25 -6.77
CA SER A 118 -18.46 -11.18 -5.56
C SER A 118 -17.07 -11.80 -5.77
N SER A 119 -16.09 -11.43 -4.94
CA SER A 119 -14.72 -11.94 -5.04
C SER A 119 -14.64 -13.48 -5.02
N MET A 120 -15.47 -14.16 -4.23
CA MET A 120 -15.51 -15.63 -4.15
C MET A 120 -16.13 -16.28 -5.39
N GLU A 121 -17.17 -15.66 -5.96
CA GLU A 121 -17.78 -16.11 -7.20
C GLU A 121 -16.83 -15.93 -8.38
N ILE A 122 -16.08 -14.82 -8.42
CA ILE A 122 -15.07 -14.57 -9.46
C ILE A 122 -13.95 -15.60 -9.39
N GLU A 123 -13.44 -15.91 -8.20
CA GLU A 123 -12.44 -16.98 -8.03
C GLU A 123 -12.99 -18.33 -8.51
N SER A 124 -14.23 -18.65 -8.17
CA SER A 124 -14.89 -19.89 -8.57
C SER A 124 -15.08 -19.94 -10.09
N PHE A 125 -15.56 -18.85 -10.70
CA PHE A 125 -15.73 -18.69 -12.14
C PHE A 125 -14.41 -18.90 -12.89
N ALA A 126 -13.33 -18.24 -12.46
CA ALA A 126 -12.04 -18.34 -13.12
C ALA A 126 -11.49 -19.78 -13.06
N ARG A 127 -11.64 -20.44 -11.90
CA ARG A 127 -11.18 -21.82 -11.69
C ARG A 127 -12.03 -22.85 -12.44
N GLN A 128 -13.34 -22.72 -12.42
CA GLN A 128 -14.26 -23.69 -13.04
C GLN A 128 -14.24 -23.59 -14.56
N ASN A 129 -14.24 -22.38 -15.11
CA ASN A 129 -14.36 -22.18 -16.57
C ASN A 129 -13.01 -22.27 -17.29
N TYR A 130 -11.92 -21.85 -16.65
CA TYR A 130 -10.60 -21.81 -17.31
C TYR A 130 -9.56 -22.70 -16.62
N GLY A 131 -9.78 -23.18 -15.40
CA GLY A 131 -8.80 -24.01 -14.69
C GLY A 131 -7.53 -23.24 -14.32
N VAL A 132 -7.65 -21.95 -13.99
CA VAL A 132 -6.50 -21.15 -13.54
C VAL A 132 -6.03 -21.60 -12.15
N THR A 133 -4.72 -21.60 -11.96
CA THR A 133 -4.07 -21.99 -10.69
C THR A 133 -3.38 -20.83 -9.99
N PHE A 134 -3.26 -19.68 -10.65
CA PHE A 134 -2.71 -18.47 -10.06
C PHE A 134 -3.71 -17.81 -9.09
N PRO A 135 -3.24 -17.01 -8.12
CA PRO A 135 -4.11 -16.36 -7.15
C PRO A 135 -5.04 -15.32 -7.79
N ILE A 136 -6.33 -15.43 -7.46
CA ILE A 136 -7.34 -14.39 -7.66
C ILE A 136 -7.54 -13.69 -6.31
N PHE A 137 -7.34 -12.38 -6.26
CA PHE A 137 -7.50 -11.57 -5.06
C PHE A 137 -8.92 -11.03 -4.92
N HIS A 138 -9.16 -10.34 -3.81
CA HIS A 138 -10.39 -9.59 -3.64
C HIS A 138 -10.56 -8.57 -4.76
N LYS A 139 -11.82 -8.34 -5.17
CA LYS A 139 -12.19 -7.21 -6.03
C LYS A 139 -11.74 -5.89 -5.44
N ILE A 140 -11.07 -5.05 -6.23
CA ILE A 140 -10.52 -3.76 -5.81
C ILE A 140 -10.97 -2.61 -6.71
N LYS A 141 -10.77 -1.38 -6.23
CA LYS A 141 -10.75 -0.18 -7.06
C LYS A 141 -9.30 0.11 -7.45
N ILE A 142 -9.07 0.49 -8.70
CA ILE A 142 -7.77 0.91 -9.22
C ILE A 142 -7.73 2.41 -9.58
N LEU A 143 -8.90 3.04 -9.73
CA LEU A 143 -9.07 4.47 -9.99
C LEU A 143 -9.68 5.19 -8.78
N GLY A 144 -9.33 6.47 -8.63
CA GLY A 144 -9.91 7.36 -7.63
C GLY A 144 -9.23 7.32 -6.25
N PRO A 145 -9.77 8.05 -5.26
CA PRO A 145 -9.17 8.17 -3.92
C PRO A 145 -9.15 6.85 -3.14
N GLU A 146 -10.09 5.96 -3.46
CA GLU A 146 -10.23 4.63 -2.85
C GLU A 146 -9.46 3.54 -3.62
N ALA A 147 -8.60 3.92 -4.58
CA ALA A 147 -7.79 2.97 -5.29
C ALA A 147 -6.83 2.23 -4.34
N GLU A 148 -6.73 0.91 -4.53
CA GLU A 148 -5.88 0.01 -3.74
C GLU A 148 -4.45 0.56 -3.71
N PRO A 149 -3.84 0.77 -2.51
CA PRO A 149 -2.49 1.33 -2.39
C PRO A 149 -1.44 0.58 -3.21
N ALA A 150 -1.55 -0.74 -3.32
CA ALA A 150 -0.65 -1.57 -4.13
C ALA A 150 -0.74 -1.21 -5.63
N PHE A 151 -1.93 -0.96 -6.16
CA PHE A 151 -2.12 -0.53 -7.56
C PHE A 151 -1.69 0.91 -7.78
N ARG A 152 -1.96 1.81 -6.82
CA ARG A 152 -1.48 3.19 -6.88
C ARG A 152 0.05 3.26 -6.94
N PHE A 153 0.73 2.35 -6.26
CA PHE A 153 2.18 2.22 -6.35
C PHE A 153 2.64 1.81 -7.76
N LEU A 154 1.95 0.85 -8.40
CA LEU A 154 2.30 0.37 -9.74
C LEU A 154 2.10 1.42 -10.83
N VAL A 155 0.98 2.15 -10.79
CA VAL A 155 0.67 3.13 -11.85
C VAL A 155 1.28 4.51 -11.58
N GLY A 156 1.78 4.73 -10.36
CA GLY A 156 2.45 5.97 -9.98
C GLY A 156 1.53 7.20 -10.00
N LYS A 157 2.12 8.38 -10.18
CA LYS A 157 1.43 9.69 -10.10
C LYS A 157 0.62 10.04 -11.37
N TYR A 158 0.58 9.18 -12.39
CA TYR A 158 0.06 9.53 -13.71
C TYR A 158 -1.44 9.29 -13.90
N LEU A 159 -2.14 8.69 -12.93
CA LEU A 159 -3.59 8.40 -13.04
C LEU A 159 -4.60 9.51 -12.70
N PRO A 160 -4.30 10.64 -12.01
CA PRO A 160 -5.34 11.64 -11.79
C PRO A 160 -5.74 12.41 -13.07
N CYS A 161 -4.98 12.29 -14.17
CA CYS A 161 -5.21 13.05 -15.40
C CYS A 161 -5.56 12.21 -16.63
N LEU A 162 -5.60 10.87 -16.54
CA LEU A 162 -5.90 10.04 -17.70
C LEU A 162 -7.42 9.87 -17.84
N ASN A 163 -8.02 10.60 -18.78
CA ASN A 163 -9.28 10.16 -19.39
C ASN A 163 -9.00 8.78 -20.00
N VAL A 164 -9.46 7.72 -19.33
CA VAL A 164 -9.24 6.33 -19.77
C VAL A 164 -10.10 6.06 -21.00
N VAL A 165 -9.56 6.43 -22.16
CA VAL A 165 -9.98 5.89 -23.45
C VAL A 165 -9.38 4.50 -23.57
N HIS A 166 -10.21 3.46 -23.44
CA HIS A 166 -10.03 2.12 -24.02
C HIS A 166 -8.57 1.64 -24.19
N SER A 167 -7.79 1.51 -23.13
CA SER A 167 -6.50 0.81 -23.20
C SER A 167 -6.20 0.13 -21.88
N PHE A 168 -6.24 -1.20 -21.91
CA PHE A 168 -5.71 -2.09 -20.87
C PHE A 168 -4.21 -1.82 -20.72
N PRO A 169 -3.74 -1.26 -19.60
CA PRO A 169 -2.32 -1.06 -19.43
C PRO A 169 -1.75 -2.31 -18.73
N PHE A 170 -1.22 -3.26 -19.52
CA PHE A 170 -0.32 -4.28 -19.01
C PHE A 170 0.90 -3.58 -18.39
N HIS A 171 1.00 -3.55 -17.06
CA HIS A 171 2.19 -3.07 -16.36
C HIS A 171 3.04 -4.27 -15.94
N TYR A 172 4.21 -4.40 -16.55
CA TYR A 172 5.21 -5.39 -16.17
C TYR A 172 6.08 -4.81 -15.04
N TYR A 173 6.16 -5.49 -13.89
CA TYR A 173 7.06 -5.11 -12.80
C TYR A 173 8.06 -6.25 -12.58
N THR A 174 9.30 -6.05 -13.02
CA THR A 174 10.41 -6.96 -12.74
C THR A 174 11.27 -6.34 -11.64
N ASN A 175 11.34 -6.99 -10.48
CA ASN A 175 12.36 -6.69 -9.47
C ASN A 175 13.27 -7.91 -9.37
N MET A 176 14.09 -8.10 -10.41
CA MET A 176 15.23 -9.01 -10.36
C MET A 176 16.39 -8.20 -9.80
N ARG A 177 16.72 -8.45 -8.54
CA ARG A 177 18.01 -8.07 -7.96
C ARG A 177 18.60 -9.28 -7.28
#